data_AF-A0A847H654-F1
#
_entry.id   AF-A0A847H654-F1
#
_cell.length_a   1.000
_cell.length_b   1.000
_cell.length_c   1.000
_cell.angle_alpha   90.00
_cell.angle_beta   90.00
_cell.angle_gamma   90.00
#
_symmetry.space_group_name_H-M   'P 1'
#
loop_
_entity.id
_entity.type
_entity.pdbx_description
1 polymer ?
#
loop_
_entity_poly.entity_id
_entity_poly.type
_entity_poly.pdbx_seq_one_letter_code
_entity_poly.pdbx_strand_id
1 'polypeptide(L)' 'MGKCKKRAFNKAKNSPFTRQMTRQEALNTVMNEFNDDPSSLIARELITLFGLSAEELSEAGASYEILRSLDFVLN' A
#
# COMPACT_ATOMS: atom_id res chain seq x y z
N MET A 1 15.82 -5.44 27.07
CA MET A 1 15.84 -5.75 25.62
C MET A 1 17.17 -5.33 25.01
N GLY A 2 17.78 -6.15 24.15
CA GLY A 2 19.02 -5.79 23.45
C GLY A 2 18.84 -4.60 22.50
N LYS A 3 19.92 -3.86 22.25
CA LYS A 3 19.93 -2.63 21.41
C LYS A 3 19.32 -2.87 20.03
N CYS A 4 19.65 -3.99 19.38
CA CYS A 4 19.12 -4.35 18.07
C CYS A 4 17.58 -4.55 18.11
N LYS A 5 17.08 -5.31 19.09
CA LYS A 5 15.64 -5.55 19.28
C LYS A 5 14.87 -4.25 19.52
N LYS A 6 15.41 -3.34 20.33
CA LYS A 6 14.79 -2.03 20.59
C LYS A 6 14.70 -1.16 19.33
N ARG A 7 15.74 -1.17 18.48
CA ARG A 7 15.76 -0.43 17.21
C ARG A 7 14.74 -0.99 16.21
N ALA A 8 14.71 -2.32 16.04
CA ALA A 8 13.75 -2.97 15.15
C ALA A 8 12.30 -2.69 15.57
N PHE A 9 12.01 -2.80 16.88
CA PHE A 9 10.68 -2.51 17.42
C PHE A 9 10.26 -1.05 17.21
N ASN A 10 11.16 -0.09 17.45
CA ASN A 10 10.87 1.33 17.23
C ASN A 10 10.66 1.65 15.74
N LYS A 11 11.43 1.00 14.84
CA LYS A 11 11.24 1.15 13.39
C LYS A 11 9.87 0.62 12.95
N ALA A 12 9.48 -0.56 13.45
CA ALA A 12 8.16 -1.11 13.17
C ALA A 12 7.04 -0.22 13.73
N LYS A 13 7.18 0.26 14.98
CA LYS A 13 6.20 1.15 15.63
C LYS A 13 5.98 2.48 14.88
N ASN A 14 7.03 3.01 14.25
CA ASN A 14 6.97 4.26 13.50
C ASN A 14 6.68 4.04 12.01
N SER A 15 6.37 2.81 11.59
CA SER A 15 5.99 2.54 10.21
C SER A 15 4.64 3.21 9.90
N PRO A 16 4.45 3.82 8.72
CA PRO A 16 3.18 4.45 8.35
C PRO A 16 1.99 3.48 8.39
N PHE A 17 2.26 2.18 8.26
CA PHE A 17 1.26 1.10 8.33
C PHE A 17 0.87 0.67 9.75
N THR A 18 1.31 1.36 10.81
CA THR A 18 0.94 1.03 12.20
C THR A 18 -0.39 1.62 12.64
N ARG A 19 -0.95 2.55 11.85
CA ARG A 19 -2.29 3.07 12.11
C ARG A 19 -3.30 1.98 11.77
N GLN A 20 -4.31 1.80 12.62
CA GLN A 20 -5.48 0.99 12.27
C GLN A 20 -6.12 1.64 11.04
N MET A 21 -6.03 0.94 9.91
CA MET A 21 -6.53 1.40 8.62
C MET A 21 -7.56 0.39 8.14
N THR A 22 -8.71 0.89 7.72
CA THR A 22 -9.75 0.07 7.10
C THR A 22 -9.42 -0.22 5.63
N ARG A 23 -10.00 -1.28 5.06
CA ARG A 23 -9.78 -1.64 3.64
C ARG A 23 -10.12 -0.47 2.70
N GLN A 24 -11.20 0.26 2.99
CA GLN A 24 -11.62 1.43 2.21
C GLN A 24 -10.63 2.60 2.30
N GLU A 25 -10.11 2.88 3.49
CA GLU A 25 -9.07 3.89 3.66
C GLU A 25 -7.81 3.50 2.89
N ALA A 26 -7.41 2.23 2.95
CA ALA A 26 -6.26 1.72 2.21
C ALA A 26 -6.40 1.95 0.71
N LEU A 27 -7.58 1.64 0.17
CA LEU A 27 -7.90 1.83 -1.24
C LEU A 27 -7.82 3.32 -1.62
N ASN A 28 -8.43 4.21 -0.83
CA ASN A 28 -8.35 5.66 -1.05
C ASN A 28 -6.91 6.18 -1.01
N THR A 29 -6.09 5.70 -0.06
CA THR A 29 -4.68 6.10 0.02
C THR A 29 -3.85 5.60 -1.14
N VAL A 30 -4.08 4.37 -1.61
CA VAL A 30 -3.42 3.83 -2.81
C VAL A 30 -3.74 4.72 -4.02
N MET A 31 -5.00 5.18 -4.12
CA MET A 31 -5.43 6.07 -5.20
C MET A 31 -4.75 7.44 -5.16
N ASN A 32 -4.68 8.04 -3.97
CA ASN A 32 -4.00 9.33 -3.82
C ASN A 32 -2.51 9.20 -4.12
N GLU A 33 -1.87 8.15 -3.63
CA GLU A 33 -0.45 7.88 -3.87
C GLU A 33 -0.15 7.65 -5.35
N PHE A 34 -1.01 6.95 -6.10
CA PHE A 34 -0.80 6.77 -7.55
C PHE A 34 -1.02 8.02 -8.37
N ASN A 35 -1.88 8.94 -7.91
CA ASN A 35 -2.06 10.24 -8.56
C ASN A 35 -0.81 11.12 -8.39
N ASP A 36 -0.13 11.01 -7.24
CA ASP A 36 1.07 11.79 -6.94
C ASP A 36 2.35 11.15 -7.53
N ASP A 37 2.55 9.85 -7.30
CA ASP A 37 3.64 9.05 -7.85
C ASP A 37 3.17 7.64 -8.24
N PRO A 38 3.06 7.32 -9.55
CA PRO A 38 2.61 6.01 -10.02
C PRO A 38 3.56 4.87 -9.58
N SER A 39 4.77 5.18 -9.11
CA SER A 39 5.74 4.20 -8.60
C SER A 39 5.84 4.15 -7.07
N SER A 40 4.90 4.76 -6.34
CA SER A 40 4.91 4.79 -4.87
C SER A 40 5.05 3.39 -4.27
N LEU A 41 6.12 3.20 -3.50
CA LEU A 41 6.39 1.96 -2.76
C LEU A 41 5.29 1.70 -1.71
N ILE A 42 4.76 2.77 -1.12
CA ILE A 42 3.73 2.72 -0.08
C ILE A 42 2.43 2.15 -0.67
N ALA A 43 2.04 2.59 -1.87
CA ALA A 43 0.88 2.05 -2.57
C ALA A 43 1.01 0.55 -2.84
N ARG A 44 2.20 0.09 -3.29
CA ARG A 44 2.47 -1.34 -3.53
C ARG A 44 2.44 -2.18 -2.26
N GLU A 45 3.01 -1.66 -1.17
CA GLU A 45 2.95 -2.29 0.14
C GLU A 45 1.50 -2.39 0.65
N LEU A 46 0.67 -1.37 0.45
CA LEU A 46 -0.75 -1.41 0.82
C LEU A 46 -1.54 -2.42 -0.01
N ILE A 47 -1.34 -2.48 -1.32
CA ILE A 47 -1.97 -3.47 -2.20
C ILE A 47 -1.67 -4.89 -1.72
N THR A 48 -0.40 -5.18 -1.40
CA THR A 48 0.02 -6.50 -0.92
C THR A 48 -0.44 -6.80 0.50
N LEU A 49 -0.43 -5.83 1.42
CA LEU A 49 -0.88 -5.99 2.80
C LEU A 49 -2.38 -6.27 2.89
N PHE A 50 -3.19 -5.55 2.11
CA PHE A 50 -4.65 -5.71 2.11
C PHE A 50 -5.14 -6.76 1.11
N GLY A 51 -4.28 -7.22 0.19
CA GLY A 51 -4.67 -8.11 -0.90
C GLY A 51 -5.77 -7.48 -1.75
N LEU A 52 -5.53 -6.27 -2.25
CA LEU A 52 -6.47 -5.57 -3.12
C LEU A 52 -6.46 -6.19 -4.51
N SER A 53 -7.63 -6.43 -5.09
CA SER A 53 -7.74 -6.97 -6.44
C SER A 53 -7.64 -5.87 -7.49
N ALA A 54 -7.28 -6.25 -8.73
CA ALA A 54 -7.30 -5.34 -9.86
C ALA A 54 -8.71 -4.76 -10.10
N GLU A 55 -9.75 -5.55 -9.83
CA GLU A 55 -11.16 -5.15 -9.96
C GLU A 55 -11.50 -4.02 -8.97
N GLU A 56 -11.15 -4.17 -7.69
CA GLU A 56 -11.40 -3.15 -6.66
C GLU A 56 -10.70 -1.82 -6.99
N LEU A 57 -9.47 -1.89 -7.50
CA LEU A 57 -8.73 -0.70 -7.92
C LEU A 57 -9.33 -0.06 -9.18
N SER A 58 -9.80 -0.88 -10.14
CA SER A 58 -10.49 -0.39 -11.33
C SER A 58 -11.82 0.29 -10.98
N GLU A 59 -12.59 -0.28 -10.04
CA GLU A 59 -13.84 0.32 -9.55
C GLU A 59 -13.61 1.67 -8.86
N ALA A 60 -12.47 1.83 -8.20
CA ALA A 60 -12.06 3.09 -7.60
C ALA A 60 -11.48 4.11 -8.60
N GLY A 61 -11.39 3.75 -9.88
CA GLY A 61 -10.99 4.66 -10.95
C GLY A 61 -9.53 4.57 -11.38
N ALA A 62 -8.85 3.43 -11.14
CA ALA A 62 -7.47 3.25 -11.60
C ALA A 62 -7.44 3.19 -13.11
N SER A 63 -6.49 3.90 -13.72
CA SER A 63 -6.28 3.76 -15.16
C SER A 63 -5.74 2.36 -15.47
N TYR A 64 -6.12 1.84 -16.65
CA TYR A 64 -5.67 0.54 -17.12
C TYR A 64 -4.13 0.46 -17.19
N GLU A 65 -3.46 1.56 -17.53
CA GLU A 65 -2.00 1.63 -17.60
C GLU A 65 -1.35 1.40 -16.24
N ILE A 66 -1.91 2.01 -15.18
CA ILE A 66 -1.44 1.81 -13.81
C ILE A 66 -1.66 0.35 -13.40
N LEU A 67 -2.85 -0.21 -13.65
CA LEU A 67 -3.14 -1.62 -13.35
C LEU A 67 -2.18 -2.57 -14.09
N ARG A 68 -1.91 -2.31 -15.36
CA ARG A 68 -0.98 -3.09 -16.17
C ARG A 68 0.46 -2.97 -15.69
N SER A 69 0.85 -1.83 -15.13
CA SER A 69 2.16 -1.67 -14.50
C SER A 69 2.29 -2.44 -13.17
N LEU A 70 1.16 -2.78 -12.56
CA LEU A 70 1.05 -3.51 -11.29
C LEU A 70 0.75 -5.01 -11.48
N ASP A 71 0.74 -5.51 -12.71
CA ASP A 71 0.42 -6.91 -13.07
C ASP A 71 1.35 -7.95 -12.42
N PHE A 72 2.52 -7.52 -11.93
CA PHE A 72 3.44 -8.38 -11.14
C PHE A 72 3.04 -8.49 -9.65
N VAL A 73 2.29 -7.53 -9.14
CA VAL A 73 1.91 -7.39 -7.72
C VAL A 73 0.45 -7.75 -7.49
N LEU A 74 -0.41 -7.52 -8.50
CA LEU A 74 -1.80 -7.92 -8.50
C LEU A 74 -1.88 -9.42 -8.79
N ASN A 75 -2.64 -10.14 -7.96
CA ASN A 75 -2.97 -11.56 -8.17
C ASN A 75 -4.27 -11.71 -8.96
#